data_AF-A0A978VJH8-F1
#
_entry.id   AF-A0A978VJH8-F1
#
_cell.length_a   1.000
_cell.length_b   1.000
_cell.length_c   1.000
_cell.angle_alpha   90.00
_cell.angle_beta   90.00
_cell.angle_gamma   90.00
#
_symmetry.space_group_name_H-M   'P 1'
#
loop_
_entity.id
_entity.type
_entity.pdbx_description
1 polymer ?
#
loop_
_entity_poly.entity_id
_entity_poly.type
_entity_poly.pdbx_seq_one_letter_code
_entity_poly.pdbx_strand_id
1 'polypeptide(L)'
;MERLRSFTHLNIDLVDEENATELLHAQAHVWNHIFSFINSWSLKCAIQLGIPDTIHSYGKPITLSQLISSLPHLHPKKTPHLYRLMRILVHSGFFSIQKTGKNDEEEGYALTDASKLLLKDNPFSVTPFLMSMLDPWILHDWSDEESVKILKKCKEAITGKGNKGKVIIIDMMMENKKGDEETIETQLFFDMLMMVLVTGKERNEKEWAKLFSDAGFRNYKITPILGLRSLIEVYP
;
A
#
# COMPACT_ATOMS: atom_id res chain seq x y z
N MET A 1 -30.09 -26.13 -4.60
CA MET A 1 -30.01 -26.24 -6.07
C MET A 1 -31.18 -25.57 -6.82
N GLU A 2 -32.09 -24.86 -6.15
CA GLU A 2 -33.16 -24.08 -6.82
C GLU A 2 -32.87 -22.58 -6.95
N ARG A 3 -31.92 -22.01 -6.19
CA ARG A 3 -31.49 -20.61 -6.36
C ARG A 3 -30.56 -20.35 -7.55
N LEU A 4 -30.09 -21.39 -8.23
CA LEU A 4 -29.19 -21.28 -9.39
C LEU A 4 -29.91 -21.33 -10.75
N ARG A 5 -31.24 -21.54 -10.77
CA ARG A 5 -32.04 -21.52 -12.01
C ARG A 5 -32.70 -20.18 -12.30
N SER A 6 -32.53 -19.18 -11.42
CA SER A 6 -33.07 -17.83 -11.60
C SER A 6 -32.24 -16.93 -12.51
N PHE A 7 -31.06 -17.37 -12.96
CA PHE A 7 -30.12 -16.52 -13.73
C PHE A 7 -30.18 -16.72 -15.25
N THR A 8 -31.03 -17.61 -15.77
CA THR A 8 -31.11 -17.88 -17.22
C THR A 8 -32.16 -17.05 -17.96
N HIS A 9 -32.75 -16.03 -17.34
CA HIS A 9 -33.62 -15.05 -17.99
C HIS A 9 -33.26 -13.60 -17.64
N LEU A 10 -31.97 -13.25 -17.71
CA LEU A 10 -31.65 -11.85 -17.94
C LEU A 10 -32.02 -11.54 -19.40
N ASN A 11 -33.12 -10.81 -19.59
CA ASN A 11 -33.48 -10.19 -20.87
C ASN A 11 -32.28 -9.36 -21.35
N ILE A 12 -31.58 -9.85 -22.37
CA ILE A 12 -30.52 -9.11 -23.07
C ILE A 12 -31.11 -7.99 -23.95
N ASP A 13 -32.44 -7.97 -24.16
CA ASP A 13 -33.10 -7.11 -25.15
C ASP A 13 -33.86 -5.88 -24.58
N LEU A 14 -33.47 -5.31 -23.43
CA LEU A 14 -34.14 -4.10 -22.88
C LEU A 14 -33.21 -3.03 -22.30
N VAL A 15 -31.97 -2.95 -22.77
CA VAL A 15 -31.10 -1.80 -22.45
C VAL A 15 -30.96 -0.96 -23.71
N ASP A 16 -31.68 0.15 -23.79
CA ASP A 16 -31.44 1.20 -24.79
C ASP A 16 -30.00 1.72 -24.65
N GLU A 17 -29.34 2.14 -25.74
CA GLU A 17 -27.91 2.53 -25.77
C GLU A 17 -27.58 3.60 -24.71
N GLU A 18 -28.52 4.50 -24.43
CA GLU A 18 -28.41 5.54 -23.41
C GLU A 18 -28.35 4.93 -21.99
N ASN A 19 -29.28 4.01 -21.67
CA ASN A 19 -29.28 3.26 -20.42
C ASN A 19 -28.04 2.36 -20.26
N ALA A 20 -27.50 1.83 -21.37
CA ALA A 20 -26.29 1.01 -21.36
C ALA A 20 -25.05 1.84 -21.04
N THR A 21 -24.98 3.06 -21.58
CA THR A 21 -23.89 4.01 -21.35
C THR A 21 -23.90 4.51 -19.91
N GLU A 22 -25.08 4.87 -19.39
CA GLU A 22 -25.24 5.28 -17.99
C GLU A 22 -24.83 4.16 -17.02
N LEU A 23 -25.28 2.92 -17.29
CA LEU A 23 -24.91 1.76 -16.48
C LEU A 23 -23.39 1.49 -16.52
N LEU A 24 -22.76 1.60 -17.69
CA LEU A 24 -21.32 1.44 -17.84
C LEU A 24 -20.55 2.50 -17.05
N HIS A 25 -21.00 3.77 -17.09
CA HIS A 25 -20.40 4.84 -16.30
C HIS A 25 -20.55 4.59 -14.79
N ALA A 26 -21.72 4.16 -14.34
CA ALA A 26 -21.96 3.82 -12.94
C ALA A 26 -21.06 2.65 -12.48
N GLN A 27 -20.95 1.60 -13.30
CA GLN A 27 -20.05 0.46 -13.04
C GLN A 27 -18.59 0.90 -12.97
N ALA A 28 -18.12 1.69 -13.94
CA ALA A 28 -16.76 2.21 -13.96
C ALA A 28 -16.47 3.07 -12.73
N HIS A 29 -17.42 3.93 -12.32
CA HIS A 29 -17.27 4.75 -11.11
C HIS A 29 -17.11 3.88 -9.86
N VAL A 30 -17.99 2.89 -9.66
CA VAL A 30 -17.91 1.94 -8.53
C VAL A 30 -16.60 1.16 -8.57
N TRP A 31 -16.19 0.64 -9.73
CA TRP A 31 -14.94 -0.11 -9.88
C TRP A 31 -13.70 0.75 -9.62
N ASN A 32 -13.69 2.00 -10.07
CA ASN A 32 -12.60 2.93 -9.79
C ASN A 32 -12.44 3.16 -8.28
N HIS A 33 -13.55 3.23 -7.53
CA HIS A 33 -13.49 3.30 -6.07
C HIS A 33 -13.03 1.98 -5.43
N ILE A 34 -13.59 0.84 -5.83
CA ILE A 34 -13.20 -0.49 -5.32
C ILE A 34 -11.71 -0.73 -5.53
N PHE A 35 -11.19 -0.41 -6.71
CA PHE A 35 -9.81 -0.66 -7.09
C PHE A 35 -8.88 0.54 -6.92
N SER A 36 -9.35 1.60 -6.25
CA SER A 36 -8.56 2.84 -6.03
C SER A 36 -7.24 2.58 -5.32
N PHE A 37 -7.17 1.56 -4.46
CA PHE A 37 -5.94 1.13 -3.78
C PHE A 37 -4.81 0.77 -4.75
N ILE A 38 -5.12 0.29 -5.97
CA ILE A 38 -4.11 -0.08 -6.98
C ILE A 38 -3.20 1.11 -7.30
N ASN A 39 -3.74 2.33 -7.34
CA ASN A 39 -2.95 3.54 -7.58
C ASN A 39 -1.93 3.76 -6.46
N SER A 40 -2.36 3.66 -5.20
CA SER A 40 -1.49 3.79 -4.03
C SER A 40 -0.37 2.74 -4.03
N TRP A 41 -0.70 1.47 -4.28
CA TRP A 41 0.28 0.39 -4.33
C TRP A 41 1.23 0.48 -5.54
N SER A 42 0.75 0.97 -6.69
CA SER A 42 1.58 1.27 -7.86
C SER A 42 2.60 2.37 -7.52
N LEU A 43 2.17 3.41 -6.81
CA LEU A 43 3.03 4.51 -6.40
C LEU A 43 4.10 4.06 -5.40
N LYS A 44 3.70 3.27 -4.41
CA LYS A 44 4.62 2.61 -3.47
C LYS A 44 5.66 1.77 -4.22
N CYS A 45 5.24 0.95 -5.19
CA CYS A 45 6.14 0.14 -5.99
C CYS A 45 7.15 1.00 -6.75
N ALA A 46 6.71 2.10 -7.36
CA ALA A 46 7.60 3.01 -8.08
C ALA A 46 8.67 3.64 -7.16
N ILE A 47 8.28 4.05 -5.95
CA ILE A 47 9.19 4.60 -4.94
C ILE A 47 10.20 3.55 -4.48
N GLN A 48 9.75 2.33 -4.17
CA GLN A 48 10.61 1.23 -3.72
C GLN A 48 11.60 0.80 -4.81
N LEU A 49 11.19 0.84 -6.07
CA LEU A 49 12.06 0.60 -7.22
C LEU A 49 13.02 1.78 -7.49
N GLY A 50 12.82 2.95 -6.87
CA GLY A 50 13.64 4.14 -7.09
C GLY A 50 13.36 4.82 -8.44
N ILE A 51 12.19 4.60 -9.04
CA ILE A 51 11.83 5.16 -10.35
C ILE A 51 11.88 6.70 -10.35
N PRO A 52 11.25 7.43 -9.40
CA PRO A 52 11.28 8.90 -9.40
C PRO A 52 12.72 9.45 -9.39
N ASP A 53 13.56 8.95 -8.48
CA ASP A 53 14.96 9.38 -8.37
C ASP A 53 15.77 9.02 -9.65
N THR A 54 15.49 7.87 -10.26
CA THR A 54 16.13 7.44 -11.52
C THR A 54 15.80 8.38 -12.67
N ILE A 55 14.52 8.74 -12.84
CA ILE A 55 14.10 9.70 -13.87
C ILE A 55 14.71 11.09 -13.58
N HIS A 56 14.73 11.51 -12.31
CA HIS A 56 15.31 12.79 -11.91
C HIS A 56 16.80 12.88 -12.26
N SER A 57 17.57 11.89 -11.83
CA SER A 57 19.02 11.84 -12.05
C SER A 57 19.41 11.69 -13.52
N TYR A 58 18.53 11.13 -14.36
CA TYR A 58 18.74 11.07 -15.81
C TYR A 58 18.68 12.46 -16.48
N GLY A 59 17.99 13.43 -15.88
CA GLY A 59 17.97 14.84 -16.28
C GLY A 59 17.16 15.19 -17.53
N LYS A 60 16.52 14.21 -18.18
CA LYS A 60 15.66 14.38 -19.37
C LYS A 60 14.63 13.24 -19.44
N PRO A 61 13.62 13.29 -20.33
CA PRO A 61 12.68 12.18 -20.50
C PRO A 61 13.42 10.87 -20.82
N ILE A 62 13.18 9.84 -20.01
CA ILE A 62 13.87 8.53 -20.09
C ILE A 62 12.98 7.51 -20.82
N THR A 63 13.53 6.79 -21.79
CA THR A 63 12.76 5.75 -22.48
C THR A 63 12.54 4.54 -21.58
N LEU A 64 11.58 3.67 -21.91
CA LEU A 64 11.34 2.45 -21.15
C LEU A 64 12.59 1.56 -21.09
N SER A 65 13.32 1.41 -22.20
CA SER A 65 14.53 0.60 -22.26
C SER A 65 15.63 1.17 -21.36
N GLN A 66 15.86 2.48 -21.42
CA GLN A 66 16.81 3.18 -20.56
C GLN A 66 16.43 3.05 -19.08
N LEU A 67 15.15 3.21 -18.73
CA LEU A 67 14.67 3.04 -17.36
C LEU A 67 14.91 1.62 -16.85
N ILE A 68 14.63 0.58 -17.65
CA ILE A 68 14.92 -0.82 -17.28
C ILE A 68 16.42 -1.01 -17.05
N SER A 69 17.28 -0.48 -17.92
CA SER A 69 18.73 -0.56 -17.78
C SER A 69 19.26 0.17 -16.54
N SER A 70 18.60 1.24 -16.12
CA SER A 70 18.95 2.01 -14.92
C SER A 70 18.46 1.39 -13.61
N LEU A 71 17.70 0.28 -13.66
CA LEU A 71 17.16 -0.42 -12.49
C LEU A 71 17.78 -1.83 -12.34
N PRO A 72 19.07 -1.96 -11.98
CA PRO A 72 19.80 -3.23 -12.01
C PRO A 72 19.28 -4.27 -11.00
N HIS A 73 18.54 -3.85 -9.98
CA HIS A 73 17.92 -4.74 -9.00
C HIS A 73 16.63 -5.41 -9.51
N LEU A 74 16.09 -4.97 -10.65
CA LEU A 74 14.88 -5.53 -11.22
C LEU A 74 15.17 -6.88 -11.89
N HIS A 75 14.53 -7.94 -11.41
CA HIS A 75 14.70 -9.27 -11.97
C HIS A 75 14.24 -9.32 -13.45
N PRO A 76 14.97 -9.98 -14.37
CA PRO A 76 14.65 -10.00 -15.82
C PRO A 76 13.22 -10.43 -16.14
N LYS A 77 12.68 -11.42 -15.42
CA LYS A 77 11.27 -11.86 -15.58
C LYS A 77 10.22 -10.80 -15.24
N LYS A 78 10.59 -9.72 -14.53
CA LYS A 78 9.69 -8.64 -14.12
C LYS A 78 9.78 -7.41 -15.01
N THR A 79 10.81 -7.30 -15.86
CA THR A 79 11.00 -6.16 -16.77
C THR A 79 9.82 -5.93 -17.72
N PRO A 80 9.11 -6.96 -18.25
CA PRO A 80 7.95 -6.71 -19.12
C PRO A 80 6.77 -6.05 -18.39
N HIS A 81 6.72 -6.15 -17.06
CA HIS A 81 5.66 -5.55 -16.26
C HIS A 81 5.90 -4.06 -15.96
N LEU A 82 7.13 -3.57 -16.12
CA LEU A 82 7.47 -2.18 -15.82
C LEU A 82 6.67 -1.21 -16.71
N TYR A 83 6.47 -1.56 -17.99
CA TYR A 83 5.61 -0.79 -18.90
C TYR A 83 4.18 -0.63 -18.35
N ARG A 84 3.60 -1.71 -17.79
CA ARG A 84 2.23 -1.67 -17.24
C ARG A 84 2.15 -0.78 -16.01
N LEU A 85 3.16 -0.86 -15.14
CA LEU A 85 3.29 0.01 -13.97
C LEU A 85 3.37 1.48 -14.39
N MET A 86 4.28 1.81 -15.32
CA MET A 86 4.45 3.18 -15.81
C MET A 86 3.18 3.69 -16.49
N ARG A 87 2.45 2.85 -17.23
CA ARG A 87 1.19 3.24 -17.86
C ARG A 87 0.14 3.68 -16.84
N ILE A 88 0.01 2.97 -15.71
CA ILE A 88 -0.89 3.35 -14.61
C ILE A 88 -0.43 4.68 -14.02
N LEU A 89 0.86 4.82 -13.72
CA LEU A 89 1.38 6.02 -13.05
C LEU A 89 1.35 7.27 -13.94
N VAL A 90 1.46 7.11 -15.27
CA VAL A 90 1.24 8.18 -16.23
C VAL A 90 -0.24 8.58 -16.26
N HIS A 91 -1.14 7.59 -16.37
CA HIS A 91 -2.57 7.85 -16.38
C HIS A 91 -3.06 8.53 -15.10
N SER A 92 -2.50 8.16 -13.94
CA SER A 92 -2.78 8.77 -12.64
C SER A 92 -2.04 10.10 -12.42
N GLY A 93 -1.35 10.64 -13.43
CA GLY A 93 -0.76 11.98 -13.42
C GLY A 93 0.55 12.11 -12.65
N PHE A 94 1.17 11.03 -12.20
CA PHE A 94 2.49 11.10 -11.54
C PHE A 94 3.61 11.30 -12.55
N PHE A 95 3.54 10.68 -13.72
CA PHE A 95 4.52 10.87 -14.80
C PHE A 95 3.82 11.38 -16.06
N SER A 96 4.60 11.99 -16.95
CA SER A 96 4.13 12.39 -18.28
C SER A 96 4.96 11.70 -19.35
N ILE A 97 4.36 11.48 -20.51
CA ILE A 97 5.09 11.05 -21.71
C ILE A 97 5.50 12.31 -22.47
N GLN A 98 6.78 12.41 -22.80
CA GLN A 98 7.35 13.52 -23.57
C GLN A 98 8.22 12.96 -24.69
N LYS A 99 8.32 13.71 -25.80
CA LYS A 99 9.20 13.33 -26.90
C LYS A 99 10.67 13.44 -26.47
N THR A 100 11.49 12.53 -26.95
CA THR A 100 12.93 12.43 -26.65
C THR A 100 13.71 12.07 -27.92
N GLY A 101 14.99 12.49 -27.96
CA GLY A 101 15.88 12.31 -29.12
C GLY A 101 16.05 13.58 -29.98
N LYS A 102 16.95 13.53 -30.97
CA LYS A 102 17.22 14.67 -31.88
C LYS A 102 16.12 14.91 -32.93
N ASN A 103 15.27 13.92 -33.16
CA ASN A 103 14.20 13.94 -34.18
C ASN A 103 12.79 13.81 -33.58
N ASP A 104 12.63 13.81 -32.24
CA ASP A 104 11.32 13.65 -31.59
C ASP A 104 10.57 12.34 -31.94
N GLU A 105 11.30 11.29 -32.34
CA GLU A 105 10.73 10.01 -32.77
C GLU A 105 10.46 9.03 -31.61
N GLU A 106 11.13 9.20 -30.47
CA GLU A 106 10.92 8.34 -29.29
C GLU A 106 10.16 9.07 -28.18
N GLU A 107 9.41 8.31 -27.41
CA GLU A 107 8.70 8.77 -26.22
C GLU A 107 9.43 8.33 -24.96
N GLY A 108 9.59 9.25 -24.01
CA GLY A 108 10.21 9.03 -22.71
C GLY A 108 9.33 9.51 -21.56
N TYR A 109 9.55 8.96 -20.38
CA TYR A 109 8.88 9.33 -19.15
C TYR A 109 9.58 10.52 -18.49
N ALA A 110 8.79 11.50 -18.06
CA ALA A 110 9.26 12.66 -17.31
C ALA A 110 8.45 12.85 -16.02
N LEU A 111 9.08 13.47 -15.02
CA LEU A 111 8.43 13.82 -13.76
C LEU A 111 7.38 14.92 -13.96
N THR A 112 6.22 14.75 -13.31
CA THR A 112 5.29 15.86 -13.02
C THR A 112 5.60 16.47 -11.67
N ASP A 113 4.94 17.59 -11.33
CA ASP A 113 5.06 18.20 -10.00
C ASP A 113 4.64 17.25 -8.87
N ALA A 114 3.63 16.40 -9.09
CA ALA A 114 3.24 15.38 -8.12
C ALA A 114 4.36 14.38 -7.84
N SER A 115 5.01 13.85 -8.89
CA SER A 115 6.13 12.90 -8.70
C SER A 115 7.41 13.54 -8.15
N LYS A 116 7.61 14.86 -8.32
CA LYS A 116 8.74 15.56 -7.70
C LYS A 116 8.66 15.55 -6.17
N LEU A 117 7.45 15.51 -5.60
CA LEU A 117 7.24 15.34 -4.15
C LEU A 117 7.63 13.94 -3.66
N LEU A 118 7.97 13.01 -4.55
CA LEU A 118 8.41 11.66 -4.18
C LEU A 118 9.93 11.51 -4.14
N LEU A 119 10.67 12.52 -4.60
CA LEU A 119 12.14 12.51 -4.61
C LEU A 119 12.69 12.54 -3.19
N LYS A 120 13.79 11.82 -2.97
CA LYS A 120 14.40 11.71 -1.62
C LYS A 120 15.06 13.01 -1.15
N ASP A 121 15.57 13.81 -2.08
CA ASP A 121 16.27 15.07 -1.84
C ASP A 121 15.36 16.30 -1.88
N ASN A 122 14.06 16.12 -2.17
CA ASN A 122 13.09 17.20 -2.09
C ASN A 122 12.79 17.56 -0.62
N PRO A 123 12.94 18.84 -0.19
CA PRO A 123 12.65 19.25 1.18
C PRO A 123 11.18 19.05 1.60
N PHE A 124 10.28 18.95 0.62
CA PHE A 124 8.85 18.68 0.82
C PHE A 124 8.48 17.24 0.44
N SER A 125 9.44 16.31 0.49
CA SER A 125 9.19 14.93 0.13
C SER A 125 8.06 14.32 0.97
N VAL A 126 7.01 13.84 0.30
CA VAL A 126 5.90 13.10 0.92
C VAL A 126 6.15 11.60 0.94
N THR A 127 7.27 11.13 0.38
CA THR A 127 7.66 9.72 0.37
C THR A 127 7.65 9.10 1.76
N PRO A 128 8.23 9.70 2.83
CA PRO A 128 8.18 9.10 4.17
C PRO A 128 6.74 8.92 4.68
N PHE A 129 5.87 9.88 4.40
CA PHE A 129 4.46 9.82 4.78
C PHE A 129 3.73 8.71 4.01
N LEU A 130 3.86 8.70 2.68
CA LEU A 130 3.27 7.67 1.82
C LEU A 130 3.74 6.27 2.21
N MET A 131 5.05 6.09 2.41
CA MET A 131 5.61 4.81 2.85
C MET A 131 5.07 4.45 4.24
N SER A 132 4.97 5.38 5.19
CA SER A 132 4.35 5.10 6.50
C SER A 132 2.87 4.73 6.43
N MET A 133 2.14 5.18 5.40
CA MET A 133 0.73 4.85 5.20
C MET A 133 0.53 3.51 4.47
N LEU A 134 1.45 3.17 3.56
CA LEU A 134 1.33 2.03 2.65
C LEU A 134 2.29 0.88 2.95
N ASP A 135 3.29 1.06 3.82
CA ASP A 135 4.10 -0.05 4.31
C ASP A 135 3.26 -0.95 5.21
N PRO A 136 3.38 -2.28 5.04
CA PRO A 136 2.55 -3.24 5.75
C PRO A 136 2.96 -3.20 7.21
N TRP A 137 2.15 -2.54 8.04
CA TRP A 137 1.37 -3.16 9.10
C TRP A 137 1.64 -4.66 9.31
N ILE A 138 2.83 -4.98 9.83
CA ILE A 138 3.38 -6.35 9.83
C ILE A 138 2.53 -7.32 10.65
N LEU A 139 1.67 -6.86 11.56
CA LEU A 139 1.00 -7.77 12.49
C LEU A 139 -0.52 -7.74 12.36
N HIS A 140 -1.17 -6.61 12.04
CA HIS A 140 -2.61 -6.65 11.74
C HIS A 140 -2.95 -7.44 10.47
N ASP A 141 -1.99 -7.63 9.56
CA ASP A 141 -2.20 -8.38 8.31
C ASP A 141 -2.27 -9.90 8.55
N TRP A 142 -1.83 -10.34 9.72
CA TRP A 142 -1.56 -11.73 10.01
C TRP A 142 -2.43 -12.23 11.16
N SER A 143 -2.77 -13.52 11.11
CA SER A 143 -3.40 -14.21 12.25
C SER A 143 -2.54 -14.08 13.52
N ASP A 144 -3.14 -14.35 14.68
CA ASP A 144 -2.41 -14.31 15.96
C ASP A 144 -1.24 -15.33 15.95
N GLU A 145 -1.44 -16.50 15.35
CA GLU A 145 -0.42 -17.54 15.22
C GLU A 145 0.78 -17.12 14.36
N GLU A 146 0.52 -16.46 13.23
CA GLU A 146 1.54 -15.94 12.31
C GLU A 146 2.27 -14.75 12.93
N SER A 147 1.52 -13.85 13.56
CA SER A 147 2.06 -12.69 14.28
C SER A 147 3.03 -13.11 15.39
N VAL A 148 2.70 -14.15 16.16
CA VAL A 148 3.61 -14.71 17.18
C VAL A 148 4.88 -15.28 16.55
N LYS A 149 4.81 -15.93 15.38
CA LYS A 149 6.01 -16.44 14.67
C LYS A 149 6.92 -15.30 14.24
N ILE A 150 6.35 -14.22 13.69
CA ILE A 150 7.10 -13.02 13.29
C ILE A 150 7.77 -12.39 14.51
N LEU A 151 7.01 -12.18 15.59
CA LEU A 151 7.50 -11.59 16.83
C LEU A 151 8.65 -12.40 17.45
N LYS A 152 8.58 -13.74 17.42
CA LYS A 152 9.69 -14.63 17.86
C LYS A 152 10.95 -14.41 17.03
N LYS A 153 10.83 -14.28 15.71
CA LYS A 153 11.98 -13.98 14.82
C LYS A 153 12.56 -12.59 15.10
N CYS A 154 11.72 -11.59 15.34
CA CYS A 154 12.17 -10.25 15.75
C CYS A 154 12.92 -10.32 17.08
N LYS A 155 12.41 -11.08 18.06
CA LYS A 155 13.05 -11.29 19.36
C LYS A 155 14.45 -11.92 19.22
N GLU A 156 14.58 -12.99 18.44
CA GLU A 156 15.86 -13.64 18.15
C GLU A 156 16.86 -12.62 17.55
N ALA A 157 16.42 -11.79 16.61
CA ALA A 157 17.26 -10.81 15.93
C ALA A 157 17.78 -9.70 16.87
N ILE A 158 16.98 -9.25 17.85
CA ILE A 158 17.39 -8.20 18.78
C ILE A 158 18.18 -8.71 19.99
N THR A 159 18.03 -9.99 20.35
CA THR A 159 18.72 -10.59 21.51
C THR A 159 20.12 -11.12 21.17
N GLY A 160 20.37 -11.49 19.91
CA GLY A 160 21.64 -12.08 19.47
C GLY A 160 22.88 -11.16 19.48
N LYS A 161 22.74 -9.87 19.79
CA LYS A 161 23.83 -8.87 19.67
C LYS A 161 24.34 -8.27 20.98
N GLY A 162 23.96 -8.82 22.14
CA GLY A 162 24.36 -8.28 23.46
C GLY A 162 23.77 -6.90 23.79
N ASN A 163 22.95 -6.33 22.90
CA ASN A 163 22.28 -5.04 23.07
C ASN A 163 20.88 -5.20 23.68
N LYS A 164 20.46 -4.21 24.45
CA LYS A 164 19.07 -4.03 24.91
C LYS A 164 18.20 -3.49 23.77
N GLY A 165 18.01 -4.29 22.72
CA GLY A 165 17.11 -3.94 21.62
C GLY A 165 15.64 -3.94 22.04
N LYS A 166 14.79 -3.30 21.25
CA LYS A 166 13.33 -3.32 21.37
C LYS A 166 12.72 -3.50 19.99
N VAL A 167 11.53 -4.09 19.92
CA VAL A 167 10.71 -4.08 18.70
C VAL A 167 9.81 -2.86 18.75
N ILE A 168 9.67 -2.16 17.63
CA ILE A 168 8.75 -1.04 17.48
C ILE A 168 7.65 -1.49 16.52
N ILE A 169 6.41 -1.38 16.96
CA ILE A 169 5.21 -1.66 16.17
C ILE A 169 4.40 -0.37 16.12
N ILE A 170 3.87 -0.04 14.95
CA ILE A 170 2.92 1.05 14.80
C ILE A 170 1.68 0.42 14.17
N ASP A 171 0.60 0.37 14.93
CA ASP A 171 -0.64 -0.27 14.48
C ASP A 171 -1.87 0.47 15.02
N MET A 172 -3.03 0.21 14.42
CA MET A 172 -4.29 0.74 14.94
C MET A 172 -4.66 -0.02 16.21
N MET A 173 -5.29 0.71 17.13
CA MET A 173 -5.61 0.20 18.45
C MET A 173 -7.12 0.29 18.68
N MET A 174 -7.78 -0.86 18.70
CA MET A 174 -9.21 -0.94 18.93
C MET A 174 -9.58 -0.51 20.36
N GLU A 175 -10.78 0.05 20.51
CA GLU A 175 -11.39 0.38 21.81
C GLU A 175 -10.60 1.39 22.66
N ASN A 176 -9.82 2.26 22.03
CA ASN A 176 -9.08 3.29 22.75
C ASN A 176 -10.09 4.31 23.32
N LYS A 177 -10.21 4.38 24.66
CA LYS A 177 -11.28 5.09 25.41
C LYS A 177 -11.36 6.62 25.22
N LYS A 178 -10.70 7.17 24.19
CA LYS A 178 -10.54 8.61 23.92
C LYS A 178 -11.00 9.05 22.52
N GLY A 179 -11.57 8.17 21.71
CA GLY A 179 -12.08 8.51 20.37
C GLY A 179 -13.48 9.14 20.40
N ASP A 180 -13.74 10.10 19.50
CA ASP A 180 -15.08 10.58 19.14
C ASP A 180 -15.80 9.59 18.19
N GLU A 181 -17.08 9.80 17.86
CA GLU A 181 -17.87 8.87 17.02
C GLU A 181 -17.24 8.61 15.63
N GLU A 182 -16.62 9.62 15.01
CA GLU A 182 -16.00 9.52 13.68
C GLU A 182 -14.74 8.65 13.70
N THR A 183 -13.96 8.71 14.79
CA THR A 183 -12.82 7.82 14.99
C THR A 183 -13.23 6.36 15.17
N ILE A 184 -14.37 6.09 15.82
CA ILE A 184 -14.90 4.73 16.01
C ILE A 184 -15.33 4.12 14.67
N GLU A 185 -16.05 4.89 13.83
CA GLU A 185 -16.48 4.43 12.51
C GLU A 185 -15.28 4.02 11.64
N THR A 186 -14.21 4.81 11.65
CA THR A 186 -12.98 4.50 10.91
C THR A 186 -12.31 3.22 11.42
N GLN A 187 -12.27 2.99 12.74
CA GLN A 187 -11.74 1.74 13.31
C GLN A 187 -12.50 0.52 12.83
N LEU A 188 -13.84 0.59 12.79
CA LEU A 188 -14.69 -0.49 12.30
C LEU A 188 -14.50 -0.77 10.81
N PHE A 189 -14.31 0.28 9.99
CA PHE A 189 -14.01 0.10 8.57
C PHE A 189 -12.68 -0.61 8.35
N PHE A 190 -11.65 -0.27 9.12
CA PHE A 190 -10.34 -0.94 9.04
C PHE A 190 -10.41 -2.39 9.50
N ASP A 191 -11.12 -2.70 10.59
CA ASP A 191 -11.32 -4.08 11.03
C ASP A 191 -12.02 -4.95 9.96
N MET A 192 -13.08 -4.41 9.35
CA MET A 192 -13.77 -5.06 8.24
C MET A 192 -12.87 -5.21 7.00
N LEU A 193 -12.02 -4.22 6.71
CA LEU A 193 -11.04 -4.29 5.63
C LEU A 193 -10.05 -5.44 5.86
N MET A 194 -9.57 -5.61 7.09
CA MET A 194 -8.66 -6.70 7.45
C MET A 194 -9.32 -8.06 7.26
N MET A 195 -10.57 -8.22 7.69
CA MET A 195 -11.35 -9.46 7.48
C MET A 195 -11.51 -9.82 5.99
N VAL A 196 -11.63 -8.83 5.10
CA VAL A 196 -11.86 -9.06 3.67
C VAL A 196 -10.57 -9.31 2.90
N LEU A 197 -9.50 -8.58 3.22
CA LEU A 197 -8.27 -8.57 2.41
C LEU A 197 -7.20 -9.56 2.88
N VAL A 198 -7.19 -9.91 4.17
CA VAL A 198 -6.10 -10.66 4.81
C VAL A 198 -6.65 -11.61 5.88
N THR A 199 -5.77 -12.40 6.51
CA THR A 199 -6.14 -13.33 7.60
C THR A 199 -5.98 -12.71 8.98
N GLY A 200 -5.62 -11.43 9.06
CA GLY A 200 -5.41 -10.72 10.30
C GLY A 200 -6.64 -9.95 10.79
N LYS A 201 -6.40 -9.04 11.75
CA LYS A 201 -7.42 -8.26 12.45
C LYS A 201 -6.80 -7.04 13.11
N GLU A 202 -7.63 -6.03 13.34
CA GLU A 202 -7.27 -4.96 14.27
C GLU A 202 -7.38 -5.47 15.71
N ARG A 203 -6.45 -5.08 16.57
CA ARG A 203 -6.32 -5.64 17.93
C ARG A 203 -6.51 -4.59 19.00
N ASN A 204 -7.14 -4.99 20.10
CA ASN A 204 -7.15 -4.21 21.34
C ASN A 204 -5.91 -4.51 22.22
N GLU A 205 -5.78 -3.81 23.35
CA GLU A 205 -4.61 -3.94 24.24
C GLU A 205 -4.41 -5.33 24.79
N LYS A 206 -5.51 -6.01 25.15
CA LYS A 206 -5.45 -7.33 25.75
C LYS A 206 -4.95 -8.35 24.75
N GLU A 207 -5.37 -8.23 23.49
CA GLU A 207 -4.91 -9.10 22.40
C GLU A 207 -3.43 -8.86 22.10
N TRP A 208 -3.01 -7.60 21.96
CA TRP A 208 -1.58 -7.26 21.81
C TRP A 208 -0.71 -7.83 22.94
N ALA A 209 -1.14 -7.62 24.20
CA ALA A 209 -0.44 -8.14 25.36
C ALA A 209 -0.30 -9.66 25.32
N LYS A 210 -1.36 -10.37 24.87
CA LYS A 210 -1.32 -11.82 24.68
C LYS A 210 -0.30 -12.22 23.61
N LEU A 211 -0.28 -11.57 22.45
CA LEU A 211 0.71 -11.84 21.40
C LEU A 211 2.14 -11.70 21.91
N PHE A 212 2.43 -10.61 22.65
CA PHE A 212 3.77 -10.37 23.18
C PHE A 212 4.17 -11.43 24.20
N SER A 213 3.24 -11.83 25.07
CA SER A 213 3.45 -12.91 26.03
C SER A 213 3.72 -14.25 25.33
N ASP A 214 2.92 -14.62 24.33
CA ASP A 214 3.05 -15.87 23.57
C ASP A 214 4.35 -15.90 22.72
N ALA A 215 4.84 -14.74 22.29
CA ALA A 215 6.14 -14.56 21.65
C ALA A 215 7.32 -14.48 22.65
N GLY A 216 7.02 -14.47 23.95
CA GLY A 216 7.98 -14.53 25.05
C GLY A 216 8.58 -13.18 25.45
N PHE A 217 8.04 -12.05 25.01
CA PHE A 217 8.48 -10.73 25.47
C PHE A 217 8.07 -10.48 26.93
N ARG A 218 8.83 -9.64 27.64
CA ARG A 218 8.64 -9.42 29.09
C ARG A 218 7.85 -8.18 29.42
N ASN A 219 7.99 -7.15 28.59
CA ASN A 219 7.35 -5.87 28.84
C ASN A 219 7.01 -5.19 27.51
N TYR A 220 6.05 -4.27 27.55
CA TYR A 220 5.72 -3.40 26.44
C TYR A 220 5.26 -2.03 26.94
N LYS A 221 5.30 -1.04 26.06
CA LYS A 221 4.79 0.31 26.32
C LYS A 221 4.01 0.78 25.12
N ILE A 222 2.77 1.21 25.34
CA ILE A 222 1.89 1.75 24.30
C ILE A 222 1.85 3.26 24.46
N THR A 223 2.12 3.97 23.36
CA THR A 223 2.00 5.42 23.27
C THR A 223 1.02 5.75 22.15
N PRO A 224 -0.18 6.28 22.44
CA PRO A 224 -1.08 6.77 21.41
C PRO A 224 -0.38 7.87 20.62
N ILE A 225 -0.20 7.69 19.32
CA ILE A 225 0.42 8.68 18.43
C ILE A 225 -0.33 8.71 17.11
N LEU A 226 -0.34 9.85 16.41
CA LEU A 226 -0.87 9.95 15.04
C LEU A 226 -2.36 9.58 14.92
N GLY A 227 -3.22 10.14 15.78
CA GLY A 227 -4.67 9.94 15.70
C GLY A 227 -5.10 8.53 16.18
N LEU A 228 -5.61 7.71 15.27
CA LEU A 228 -6.12 6.35 15.54
C LEU A 228 -5.05 5.30 15.88
N ARG A 229 -3.77 5.65 15.72
CA ARG A 229 -2.65 4.72 15.81
C ARG A 229 -2.02 4.71 17.19
N SER A 230 -1.26 3.66 17.45
CA SER A 230 -0.44 3.54 18.64
C SER A 230 0.97 3.07 18.27
N LEU A 231 1.96 3.70 18.88
CA LEU A 231 3.33 3.24 18.91
C LEU A 231 3.48 2.27 20.07
N ILE A 232 3.79 1.01 19.77
CA ILE A 232 4.02 -0.04 20.75
C ILE A 232 5.51 -0.36 20.75
N GLU A 233 6.15 -0.16 21.88
CA GLU A 233 7.52 -0.58 22.14
C GLU A 233 7.49 -1.93 22.89
N VAL A 234 8.14 -2.97 22.38
CA VAL A 234 8.13 -4.32 22.98
C VAL A 234 9.56 -4.75 23.36
N TYR A 235 9.73 -5.25 24.59
CA TYR A 235 11.04 -5.50 25.21
C TYR A 235 11.26 -7.00 25.54
N PRO A 236 12.39 -7.61 25.13
CA PRO A 236 12.62 -9.05 25.19
C PRO A 236 12.81 -9.66 26.58
#